data_AF-A0A711BLQ0-F1
#
_entry.id   AF-A0A711BLQ0-F1
#
_cell.length_a   1.000
_cell.length_b   1.000
_cell.length_c   1.000
_cell.angle_alpha   90.00
_cell.angle_beta   90.00
_cell.angle_gamma   90.00
#
_symmetry.space_group_name_H-M   'P 1'
#
loop_
_entity.id
_entity.type
_entity.pdbx_description
1 polymer ?
#
loop_
_entity_poly.entity_id
_entity_poly.type
_entity_poly.pdbx_seq_one_letter_code
_entity_poly.pdbx_strand_id
1 'polypeptide(L)' 'FEYHFPTVIAAKLAIADDLAIPLARMSDEDRAFIDSILTETLNRSEVLARIRDYFRSRQSGEDHAG' A
#
# COMPACT_ATOMS: atom_id res chain seq x y z
N PHE A 1 14.69 -9.77 -14.05
CA PHE A 1 14.89 -9.03 -12.79
C PHE A 1 13.68 -9.27 -11.93
N GLU A 2 13.90 -9.83 -10.75
CA GLU A 2 12.86 -10.31 -9.84
C GLU A 2 12.07 -9.11 -9.29
N TYR A 3 10.82 -8.95 -9.72
CA TYR A 3 9.92 -7.86 -9.30
C TYR A 3 9.25 -8.15 -7.95
N HIS A 4 9.95 -8.83 -7.05
CA HIS A 4 9.39 -9.24 -5.77
C HIS A 4 10.07 -8.50 -4.62
N PHE A 5 9.29 -8.18 -3.60
CA PHE A 5 9.86 -7.67 -2.37
C PHE A 5 10.60 -8.80 -1.65
N PRO A 6 11.87 -8.59 -1.27
CA PRO A 6 12.66 -9.64 -0.60
C PRO A 6 12.13 -9.94 0.81
N THR A 7 11.44 -8.98 1.43
CA THR A 7 10.80 -9.13 2.75
C THR A 7 9.56 -8.25 2.85
N VAL A 8 8.67 -8.60 3.79
CA VAL A 8 7.49 -7.78 4.17
C VAL A 8 7.90 -6.37 4.61
N ILE A 9 9.03 -6.22 5.30
CA ILE A 9 9.53 -4.90 5.74
C ILE A 9 9.95 -4.06 4.52
N ALA A 10 10.67 -4.65 3.56
CA ALA A 10 11.05 -3.96 2.33
C ALA A 10 9.83 -3.53 1.51
N ALA A 11 8.78 -4.37 1.49
CA ALA A 11 7.52 -4.03 0.85
C ALA A 11 6.84 -2.84 1.54
N LYS A 12 6.69 -2.88 2.87
CA LYS A 12 6.09 -1.79 3.66
C LYS A 12 6.82 -0.47 3.46
N LEU A 13 8.16 -0.48 3.39
CA LEU A 13 8.96 0.72 3.10
C LEU A 13 8.73 1.24 1.68
N ALA A 14 8.71 0.36 0.68
CA ALA A 14 8.46 0.76 -0.71
C ALA A 14 7.04 1.30 -0.93
N ILE A 15 6.06 0.77 -0.19
CA ILE A 15 4.68 1.28 -0.21
C ILE A 15 4.63 2.68 0.40
N ALA A 16 5.32 2.90 1.53
CA ALA A 16 5.37 4.21 2.17
C ALA A 16 6.05 5.26 1.27
N ASP A 17 7.09 4.84 0.54
CA ASP A 17 7.78 5.66 -0.46
C ASP A 17 6.86 5.98 -1.65
N ASP A 18 6.16 4.98 -2.22
CA ASP A 18 5.23 5.15 -3.35
C ASP A 18 4.04 6.05 -3.00
N LEU A 19 3.49 5.91 -1.80
CA LEU A 19 2.38 6.73 -1.30
C LEU A 19 2.83 8.09 -0.77
N ALA A 20 4.14 8.30 -0.59
CA ALA A 20 4.71 9.44 0.13
C ALA A 20 4.12 9.65 1.56
N ILE A 21 3.64 8.56 2.18
CA ILE A 21 3.04 8.56 3.53
C ILE A 21 3.88 7.62 4.40
N PRO A 22 4.47 8.10 5.51
CA PRO A 22 5.21 7.23 6.40
C PRO A 22 4.28 6.20 7.05
N LEU A 23 4.73 4.94 7.19
CA LEU A 23 3.98 3.87 7.87
C LEU A 23 3.45 4.31 9.24
N ALA A 24 4.20 5.15 9.96
CA ALA A 24 3.83 5.72 11.24
C ALA A 24 2.53 6.56 11.20
N ARG A 25 2.22 7.18 10.05
CA ARG A 25 0.99 7.97 9.82
C ARG A 25 -0.16 7.16 9.25
N MET A 26 0.08 5.94 8.80
CA MET A 26 -0.97 5.03 8.36
C MET A 26 -1.75 4.52 9.56
N SER A 27 -3.06 4.39 9.41
CA SER A 27 -3.95 3.79 10.42
C SER A 27 -3.68 2.30 10.55
N ASP A 28 -4.08 1.69 11.67
CA ASP A 28 -3.94 0.24 11.86
C ASP A 28 -4.69 -0.57 10.79
N GLU A 29 -5.81 -0.04 10.29
CA GLU A 29 -6.54 -0.62 9.16
C GLU A 29 -5.73 -0.63 7.86
N ASP A 30 -5.06 0.48 7.51
CA ASP A 30 -4.17 0.57 6.35
C ASP A 30 -3.05 -0.46 6.45
N ARG A 31 -2.44 -0.55 7.64
CA ARG A 31 -1.34 -1.49 7.90
C ARG A 31 -1.81 -2.94 7.80
N ALA A 32 -2.99 -3.26 8.32
CA ALA A 32 -3.58 -4.59 8.24
C ALA A 32 -3.93 -4.97 6.80
N PHE A 33 -4.47 -4.04 6.02
CA PHE A 33 -4.75 -4.24 4.60
C PHE A 33 -3.46 -4.53 3.81
N ILE A 34 -2.42 -3.72 4.03
CA ILE A 34 -1.09 -3.95 3.45
C ILE A 34 -0.57 -5.33 3.84
N ASP A 35 -0.66 -5.71 5.12
CA ASP A 35 -0.16 -7.00 5.62
C ASP A 35 -0.90 -8.20 5.00
N SER A 36 -2.22 -8.09 4.81
CA SER A 36 -3.02 -9.09 4.10
C SER A 36 -2.54 -9.30 2.67
N ILE A 37 -2.35 -8.20 1.91
CA ILE A 37 -1.84 -8.28 0.54
C ILE A 37 -0.44 -8.89 0.51
N LEU A 38 0.45 -8.52 1.44
CA LEU A 38 1.82 -9.05 1.50
C LEU A 38 1.87 -10.54 1.87
N THR A 39 0.85 -11.02 2.58
CA THR A 39 0.67 -12.44 2.89
C THR A 39 0.17 -13.22 1.66
N GLU A 40 -0.64 -12.59 0.81
CA GLU A 40 -1.11 -13.18 -0.46
C GLU A 40 -0.02 -13.14 -1.55
N THR A 41 0.68 -12.01 -1.71
CA THR A 41 1.60 -11.76 -2.82
C THR A 41 2.70 -10.77 -2.41
N LEU A 42 3.94 -11.12 -2.75
CA LEU A 42 5.10 -10.21 -2.65
C LEU A 42 5.48 -9.60 -4.00
N ASN A 43 4.63 -9.73 -5.02
CA ASN A 43 4.89 -9.14 -6.33
C ASN A 43 4.71 -7.62 -6.26
N ARG A 44 5.79 -6.88 -6.50
CA ARG A 44 5.82 -5.41 -6.40
C ARG A 44 4.74 -4.75 -7.24
N SER A 45 4.54 -5.20 -8.47
CA SER A 45 3.57 -4.60 -9.38
C SER A 45 2.14 -4.80 -8.90
N GLU A 46 1.82 -5.99 -8.41
CA GLU A 46 0.48 -6.33 -7.92
C GLU A 46 0.17 -5.64 -6.59
N VAL A 47 1.12 -5.68 -5.65
CA VAL A 47 1.03 -5.01 -4.35
C VAL A 47 0.77 -3.52 -4.54
N LEU A 48 1.60 -2.83 -5.33
CA LEU A 48 1.45 -1.39 -5.55
C LEU A 48 0.16 -1.03 -6.30
N ALA A 49 -0.26 -1.86 -7.28
CA ALA A 49 -1.50 -1.62 -8.00
C ALA A 49 -2.73 -1.68 -7.07
N ARG A 50 -2.81 -2.70 -6.21
CA ARG A 50 -3.92 -2.86 -5.26
C ARG A 50 -3.93 -1.79 -4.18
N ILE A 51 -2.77 -1.44 -3.65
CA ILE A 51 -2.65 -0.39 -2.64
C ILE A 51 -3.03 0.96 -3.24
N ARG A 52 -2.54 1.29 -4.44
CA ARG A 52 -2.94 2.53 -5.12
C ARG A 52 -4.45 2.61 -5.33
N ASP A 53 -5.09 1.51 -5.72
CA ASP A 53 -6.54 1.42 -5.90
C ASP A 53 -7.30 1.66 -4.57
N TYR A 54 -6.85 1.02 -3.49
CA TYR A 54 -7.39 1.21 -2.14
C TYR A 54 -7.27 2.66 -1.64
N PHE A 55 -6.09 3.28 -1.78
CA PHE A 55 -5.90 4.67 -1.37
C PHE A 55 -6.64 5.67 -2.28
N ARG A 56 -6.73 5.38 -3.59
CA ARG A 56 -7.49 6.22 -4.54
C ARG A 56 -8.98 6.18 -4.25
N SER A 57 -9.54 5.00 -3.98
CA SER A 57 -10.96 4.87 -3.64
C SER A 57 -11.32 5.58 -2.34
N ARG A 58 -10.42 5.60 -1.35
CA ARG A 58 -10.57 6.44 -0.14
C ARG A 58 -10.49 7.94 -0.44
N GLN A 59 -9.47 8.41 -1.17
CA GLN A 59 -9.36 9.85 -1.51
C GLN A 59 -10.55 10.35 -2.33
N SER A 60 -11.08 9.52 -3.23
CA SER A 60 -12.24 9.88 -4.05
C SER A 60 -13.56 9.98 -3.27
N GLY A 61 -13.62 9.50 -2.02
CA GLY A 61 -14.79 9.60 -1.15
C GLY A 61 -14.85 10.87 -0.29
N GLU A 62 -13.72 11.58 -0.13
CA GLU A 62 -13.61 12.73 0.78
C GLU A 62 -13.50 14.10 0.07
N ASP A 63 -13.33 14.14 -1.25
CA ASP A 63 -13.22 15.40 -2.00
C ASP A 63 -14.17 15.41 -3.20
N HIS A 64 -15.47 15.60 -2.95
CA HIS A 64 -16.43 16.15 -3.91
C HIS A 64 -17.73 16.54 -3.17
N ALA A 65 -17.63 17.50 -2.25
CA ALA A 65 -18.75 18.38 -1.90
C ALA A 65 -18.27 19.81 -2.13
N GLY A 66 -18.54 20.30 -3.35
CA GLY A 66 -18.41 21.72 -3.69
C GLY A 66 -19.55 22.57 -3.13
#